data_AF-A0A351SF22-F1
#
_entry.id   AF-A0A351SF22-F1
#
_cell.length_a   1.000
_cell.length_b   1.000
_cell.length_c   1.000
_cell.angle_alpha   90.00
_cell.angle_beta   90.00
_cell.angle_gamma   90.00
#
_symmetry.space_group_name_H-M   'P 1'
#
loop_
_entity.id
_entity.type
_entity.pdbx_description
1 polymer ?
#
loop_
_entity_poly.entity_id
_entity_poly.type
_entity_poly.pdbx_seq_one_letter_code
_entity_poly.pdbx_strand_id
1 'polypeptide(L)'
;SIYKKRRALIQASAALTGITAFPASAAILGDKGQLNVKPGPYTTSETQTPYEDATSYNNFYEFGTGKRDPASYAQGFQTDPWFVNVSGEADITGRFALEDILKPHALEERIYRLRCVEAWSMVIPWVGFSLGDLLKRFRPHSKAKYVAFETLHDPKQMPGQRSPVLEWPYVEGLRIDEAMHPLSILAVGMYGKVLPNQNGAPLRLVVPWKYGFK
;
A
#
# COMPACT_ATOMS: atom_id res chain seq x y z
N SER A 1 -6.01 -16.05 34.31
CA SER A 1 -7.43 -16.38 34.04
C SER A 1 -7.51 -17.41 32.90
N ILE A 2 -8.31 -18.46 33.10
CA ILE A 2 -8.63 -19.50 32.09
C ILE A 2 -9.17 -18.86 30.78
N TYR A 3 -9.79 -17.69 30.88
CA TYR A 3 -10.28 -16.89 29.75
C TYR A 3 -9.16 -16.43 28.79
N LYS A 4 -7.99 -16.02 29.30
CA LYS A 4 -6.85 -15.60 28.46
C LYS A 4 -6.20 -16.79 27.74
N LYS A 5 -6.19 -17.98 28.38
CA LYS A 5 -5.65 -19.21 27.79
C LYS A 5 -6.58 -19.78 26.70
N ARG A 6 -7.90 -19.64 26.84
CA ARG A 6 -8.87 -20.02 25.79
C ARG A 6 -8.78 -19.13 24.54
N ARG A 7 -8.53 -17.82 24.71
CA ARG A 7 -8.34 -16.90 23.57
C ARG A 7 -7.06 -17.19 22.78
N ALA A 8 -5.98 -17.56 23.46
CA ALA A 8 -4.75 -18.02 22.82
C ALA A 8 -4.94 -19.36 22.06
N LEU A 9 -5.76 -20.28 22.59
CA LEU A 9 -6.01 -21.58 21.95
C LEU A 9 -6.89 -21.47 20.69
N ILE A 10 -7.85 -20.53 20.67
CA ILE A 10 -8.68 -20.24 19.50
C ILE A 10 -7.90 -19.45 18.43
N GLN A 11 -6.94 -18.61 18.83
CA GLN A 11 -6.00 -17.98 17.88
C GLN A 11 -5.03 -18.99 17.24
N ALA A 12 -4.75 -20.11 17.90
CA ALA A 12 -3.82 -21.13 17.40
C ALA A 12 -4.44 -22.14 16.42
N SER A 13 -5.78 -22.21 16.31
CA SER A 13 -6.47 -23.29 15.57
C SER A 13 -6.94 -22.90 14.16
N ALA A 14 -6.65 -21.68 13.67
CA ALA A 14 -7.09 -21.21 12.36
C ALA A 14 -5.97 -21.02 11.29
N ALA A 15 -4.70 -21.34 11.58
CA ALA A 15 -3.58 -20.93 10.72
C ALA A 15 -2.64 -22.09 10.32
N LEU A 16 -3.18 -23.23 9.91
CA LEU A 16 -2.42 -24.34 9.31
C LEU A 16 -3.03 -24.78 7.96
N THR A 17 -3.53 -23.84 7.18
CA THR A 17 -3.61 -24.02 5.72
C THR A 17 -2.24 -23.64 5.17
N GLY A 18 -1.53 -24.59 4.56
CA GLY A 18 -0.28 -24.30 3.85
C GLY A 18 -0.52 -23.19 2.84
N ILE A 19 0.05 -22.01 3.09
CA ILE A 19 -0.02 -20.88 2.17
C ILE A 19 0.96 -21.19 1.05
N THR A 20 0.46 -21.79 -0.04
CA THR A 20 1.19 -21.78 -1.31
C THR A 20 1.17 -20.35 -1.83
N ALA A 21 2.30 -19.66 -1.72
CA ALA A 21 2.44 -18.30 -2.25
C ALA A 21 2.36 -18.34 -3.77
N PHE A 22 1.30 -17.76 -4.33
CA PHE A 22 1.20 -17.51 -5.77
C PHE A 22 1.68 -16.07 -6.03
N PRO A 23 2.17 -15.76 -7.24
CA PRO A 23 2.61 -14.41 -7.53
C PRO A 23 1.46 -13.42 -7.35
N ALA A 24 1.61 -12.44 -6.45
CA ALA A 24 0.55 -11.47 -6.13
C ALA A 24 0.14 -10.65 -7.36
N SER A 25 1.08 -10.48 -8.29
CA SER A 25 0.83 -9.85 -9.59
C SER A 25 -0.27 -10.59 -10.37
N ALA A 26 -0.33 -11.92 -10.30
CA ALA A 26 -1.35 -12.71 -10.99
C ALA A 26 -2.77 -12.45 -10.47
N ALA A 27 -2.93 -11.96 -9.23
CA ALA A 27 -4.24 -11.64 -8.66
C ALA A 27 -4.85 -10.36 -9.23
N ILE A 28 -4.04 -9.49 -9.85
CA ILE A 28 -4.49 -8.18 -10.37
C ILE A 28 -4.37 -8.04 -11.89
N LEU A 29 -3.65 -8.95 -12.55
CA LEU A 29 -3.52 -8.99 -14.00
C LEU A 29 -4.74 -9.70 -14.63
N GLY A 30 -5.34 -9.07 -15.63
CA GLY A 30 -6.32 -9.69 -16.53
C GLY A 30 -5.68 -10.46 -17.68
N ASP A 31 -6.50 -10.95 -18.62
CA ASP A 31 -6.16 -11.89 -19.72
C ASP A 31 -4.98 -11.47 -20.63
N LYS A 32 -4.50 -10.22 -20.53
CA LYS A 32 -3.40 -9.67 -21.35
C LYS A 32 -2.21 -9.15 -20.53
N GLY A 33 -2.12 -9.48 -19.24
CA GLY A 33 -1.07 -8.93 -18.38
C GLY A 33 -1.22 -7.42 -18.12
N GLN A 34 -2.45 -6.90 -18.23
CA GLN A 34 -2.82 -5.53 -17.85
C GLN A 34 -3.75 -5.58 -16.64
N LEU A 35 -3.79 -4.53 -15.83
CA LEU A 35 -4.71 -4.48 -14.70
C LEU A 35 -6.16 -4.50 -15.19
N ASN A 36 -7.02 -5.29 -14.56
CA ASN A 36 -8.46 -5.26 -14.83
C ASN A 36 -9.10 -4.13 -14.00
N VAL A 37 -9.20 -2.93 -14.60
CA VAL A 37 -9.56 -1.69 -13.91
C VAL A 37 -10.89 -1.14 -14.43
N LYS A 38 -11.72 -0.63 -13.51
CA LYS A 38 -12.92 0.14 -13.84
C LYS A 38 -12.72 1.62 -13.49
N PRO A 39 -13.33 2.57 -14.21
CA PRO A 39 -13.34 3.96 -13.77
C PRO A 39 -13.95 4.07 -12.37
N GLY A 40 -13.22 4.69 -11.44
CA GLY A 40 -13.70 4.99 -10.09
C GLY A 40 -14.54 6.26 -10.04
N PRO A 41 -15.20 6.54 -8.90
CA PRO A 41 -16.10 7.69 -8.76
C PRO A 41 -15.36 9.04 -8.62
N TYR A 42 -14.03 9.05 -8.56
CA TYR A 42 -13.22 10.25 -8.32
C TYR A 42 -12.27 10.54 -9.48
N THR A 43 -12.45 11.70 -10.09
CA THR A 43 -11.68 12.15 -11.26
C THR A 43 -11.55 13.68 -11.28
N THR A 44 -10.72 14.20 -12.18
CA THR A 44 -10.52 15.63 -12.43
C THR A 44 -10.33 15.89 -13.93
N SER A 45 -10.59 17.13 -14.36
CA SER A 45 -10.30 17.61 -15.71
C SER A 45 -8.89 18.20 -15.85
N GLU A 46 -8.11 18.25 -14.77
CA GLU A 46 -6.72 18.68 -14.79
C GLU A 46 -5.86 17.76 -15.68
N THR A 47 -4.86 18.36 -16.34
CA THR A 47 -3.90 17.62 -17.16
C THR A 47 -3.11 16.63 -16.29
N GLN A 48 -3.14 15.36 -16.67
CA GLN A 48 -2.36 14.32 -16.02
C GLN A 48 -0.87 14.60 -16.18
N THR A 49 -0.09 14.36 -15.13
CA THR A 49 1.36 14.41 -15.21
C THR A 49 1.84 13.35 -16.21
N PRO A 50 2.88 13.60 -17.02
CA PRO A 50 3.45 12.55 -17.86
C PRO A 50 3.91 11.35 -17.03
N TYR A 51 3.70 10.14 -17.54
CA TYR A 51 4.09 8.90 -16.85
C TYR A 51 5.58 8.89 -16.50
N GLU A 52 6.44 9.34 -17.41
CA GLU A 52 7.88 9.42 -17.21
C GLU A 52 8.26 10.33 -16.05
N ASP A 53 7.61 11.48 -15.89
CA ASP A 53 7.84 12.37 -14.75
C ASP A 53 7.36 11.74 -13.43
N ALA A 54 6.17 11.13 -13.44
CA ALA A 54 5.58 10.47 -12.27
C ALA A 54 6.39 9.24 -11.79
N THR A 55 7.25 8.68 -12.66
CA THR A 55 8.06 7.49 -12.41
C THR A 55 9.56 7.76 -12.38
N SER A 56 9.98 9.03 -12.50
CA SER A 56 11.39 9.44 -12.41
C SER A 56 11.66 10.55 -11.39
N TYR A 57 10.61 11.25 -10.94
CA TYR A 57 10.68 12.28 -9.91
C TYR A 57 9.95 11.82 -8.64
N ASN A 58 10.66 11.09 -7.78
CA ASN A 58 10.08 10.40 -6.62
C ASN A 58 10.82 10.76 -5.32
N ASN A 59 10.10 10.68 -4.20
CA ASN A 59 10.70 10.60 -2.87
C ASN A 59 10.46 9.19 -2.34
N PHE A 60 11.54 8.42 -2.22
CA PHE A 60 11.51 7.09 -1.62
C PHE A 60 12.88 6.82 -0.99
N TYR A 61 13.07 7.27 0.25
CA TYR A 61 14.40 7.45 0.85
C TYR A 61 15.13 6.14 1.14
N GLU A 62 14.38 5.03 1.24
CA GLU A 62 14.87 3.64 1.20
C GLU A 62 15.77 3.36 -0.01
N PHE A 63 15.60 4.13 -1.09
CA PHE A 63 16.33 4.07 -2.34
C PHE A 63 17.03 5.38 -2.68
N GLY A 64 17.39 6.22 -1.70
CA GLY A 64 18.15 7.45 -1.90
C GLY A 64 17.33 8.73 -1.78
N THR A 65 18.03 9.86 -1.59
CA THR A 65 17.41 11.17 -1.27
C THR A 65 17.28 12.08 -2.49
N GLY A 66 18.01 11.78 -3.57
CA GLY A 66 17.86 12.43 -4.86
C GLY A 66 16.55 12.01 -5.52
N LYS A 67 15.90 12.94 -6.24
CA LYS A 67 14.58 12.72 -6.86
C LYS A 67 14.56 11.58 -7.89
N ARG A 68 15.72 11.25 -8.48
CA ARG A 68 15.91 10.17 -9.47
C ARG A 68 16.53 8.91 -8.87
N ASP A 69 16.94 8.94 -7.60
CA ASP A 69 17.56 7.78 -6.94
C ASP A 69 16.58 6.61 -6.87
N PRO A 70 15.29 6.79 -6.51
CA PRO A 70 14.32 5.69 -6.50
C PRO A 70 14.19 5.00 -7.86
N ALA A 71 14.09 5.77 -8.94
CA ALA A 71 14.00 5.23 -10.29
C ALA A 71 15.27 4.44 -10.69
N SER A 72 16.43 4.81 -10.14
CA SER A 72 17.72 4.16 -10.43
C SER A 72 17.95 2.91 -9.57
N TYR A 73 17.57 2.94 -8.30
CA TYR A 73 17.96 1.92 -7.31
C TYR A 73 16.85 0.94 -6.96
N ALA A 74 15.57 1.24 -7.24
CA ALA A 74 14.47 0.34 -6.92
C ALA A 74 14.21 -0.76 -7.99
N GLN A 75 14.95 -0.77 -9.11
CA GLN A 75 14.71 -1.71 -10.22
C GLN A 75 14.82 -3.19 -9.82
N GLY A 76 15.68 -3.50 -8.84
CA GLY A 76 15.88 -4.87 -8.32
C GLY A 76 15.05 -5.23 -7.09
N PHE A 77 14.14 -4.34 -6.66
CA PHE A 77 13.34 -4.57 -5.47
C PHE A 77 12.34 -5.72 -5.69
N GLN A 78 12.44 -6.77 -4.85
CA GLN A 78 11.59 -7.94 -4.95
C GLN A 78 10.26 -7.67 -4.23
N THR A 79 9.20 -7.54 -5.02
CA THR A 79 7.84 -7.24 -4.55
C THR A 79 6.89 -8.42 -4.67
N ASP A 80 7.38 -9.59 -5.08
CA ASP A 80 6.58 -10.80 -5.30
C ASP A 80 7.41 -12.04 -4.93
N PRO A 81 6.98 -12.89 -3.97
CA PRO A 81 5.75 -12.81 -3.18
C PRO A 81 5.75 -11.66 -2.16
N TRP A 82 4.56 -11.17 -1.81
CA TRP A 82 4.39 -10.13 -0.80
C TRP A 82 3.38 -10.53 0.27
N PHE A 83 3.63 -10.08 1.51
CA PHE A 83 2.76 -10.34 2.65
C PHE A 83 2.50 -9.07 3.43
N VAL A 84 1.29 -8.95 3.97
CA VAL A 84 0.89 -7.87 4.86
C VAL A 84 0.54 -8.45 6.22
N ASN A 85 1.15 -7.89 7.27
CA ASN A 85 0.83 -8.24 8.64
C ASN A 85 -0.24 -7.28 9.17
N VAL A 86 -1.35 -7.83 9.66
CA VAL A 86 -2.40 -7.07 10.36
C VAL A 86 -2.40 -7.48 11.82
N SER A 87 -2.28 -6.51 12.71
CA SER A 87 -2.21 -6.73 14.15
C SER A 87 -2.96 -5.63 14.91
N GLY A 88 -2.95 -5.70 16.25
CA GLY A 88 -3.53 -4.67 17.10
C GLY A 88 -5.03 -4.88 17.35
N GLU A 89 -5.79 -3.79 17.27
CA GLU A 89 -7.17 -3.71 17.76
C GLU A 89 -8.21 -4.14 16.72
N ALA A 90 -8.19 -5.43 16.35
CA ALA A 90 -9.08 -6.03 15.37
C ALA A 90 -9.38 -7.52 15.69
N ASP A 91 -10.51 -8.05 15.20
CA ASP A 91 -10.84 -9.47 15.38
C ASP A 91 -10.00 -10.39 14.50
N ILE A 92 -9.69 -9.94 13.28
CA ILE A 92 -8.93 -10.73 12.29
C ILE A 92 -7.53 -10.14 12.18
N THR A 93 -6.56 -10.88 12.69
CA THR A 93 -5.13 -10.51 12.71
C THR A 93 -4.30 -11.66 12.19
N GLY A 94 -3.13 -11.38 11.62
CA GLY A 94 -2.23 -12.40 11.10
C GLY A 94 -1.39 -11.88 9.95
N ARG A 95 -0.74 -12.82 9.26
CA ARG A 95 0.02 -12.58 8.05
C ARG A 95 -0.79 -13.05 6.85
N PHE A 96 -1.04 -12.14 5.91
CA PHE A 96 -1.86 -12.40 4.73
C PHE A 96 -0.99 -12.28 3.49
N ALA A 97 -1.14 -13.23 2.56
CA ALA A 97 -0.56 -13.09 1.24
C ALA A 97 -1.27 -11.93 0.52
N LEU A 98 -0.53 -11.16 -0.28
CA LEU A 98 -1.10 -9.97 -0.92
C LEU A 98 -2.26 -10.33 -1.85
N GLU A 99 -2.20 -11.47 -2.55
CA GLU A 99 -3.28 -11.99 -3.37
C GLU A 99 -4.61 -12.16 -2.61
N ASP A 100 -4.57 -12.60 -1.35
CA ASP A 100 -5.78 -12.76 -0.51
C ASP A 100 -6.35 -11.40 -0.07
N ILE A 101 -5.49 -10.39 0.04
CA ILE A 101 -5.92 -9.01 0.25
C ILE A 101 -6.58 -8.49 -1.02
N LEU A 102 -6.01 -8.71 -2.20
CA LEU A 102 -6.46 -8.10 -3.46
C LEU A 102 -7.73 -8.76 -4.02
N LYS A 103 -7.83 -10.09 -3.98
CA LYS A 103 -8.87 -10.88 -4.65
C LYS A 103 -10.33 -10.41 -4.42
N PRO A 104 -10.75 -9.97 -3.22
CA PRO A 104 -12.13 -9.53 -3.00
C PRO A 104 -12.45 -8.11 -3.48
N HIS A 105 -11.45 -7.34 -3.90
CA HIS A 105 -11.63 -5.94 -4.28
C HIS A 105 -11.58 -5.76 -5.79
N ALA A 106 -12.58 -5.08 -6.35
CA ALA A 106 -12.49 -4.59 -7.72
C ALA A 106 -11.53 -3.40 -7.76
N LEU A 107 -10.62 -3.39 -8.74
CA LEU A 107 -9.71 -2.27 -8.94
C LEU A 107 -10.41 -1.11 -9.63
N GLU A 108 -10.20 0.08 -9.08
CA GLU A 108 -10.72 1.34 -9.60
C GLU A 108 -9.56 2.26 -10.01
N GLU A 109 -9.73 2.96 -11.13
CA GLU A 109 -8.88 4.09 -11.49
C GLU A 109 -9.45 5.37 -10.86
N ARG A 110 -8.61 6.11 -10.13
CA ARG A 110 -8.97 7.39 -9.52
C ARG A 110 -7.90 8.42 -9.82
N ILE A 111 -8.31 9.53 -10.44
CA ILE A 111 -7.38 10.58 -10.83
C ILE A 111 -7.29 11.58 -9.68
N TYR A 112 -6.14 11.59 -9.00
CA TYR A 112 -5.91 12.45 -7.84
C TYR A 112 -4.74 13.39 -8.04
N ARG A 113 -4.82 14.54 -7.37
CA ARG A 113 -3.68 15.40 -7.12
C ARG A 113 -2.86 14.83 -5.97
N LEU A 114 -1.58 14.62 -6.20
CA LEU A 114 -0.59 14.38 -5.15
C LEU A 114 0.14 15.69 -4.90
N ARG A 115 0.14 16.15 -3.64
CA ARG A 115 0.82 17.38 -3.22
C ARG A 115 1.98 17.03 -2.29
N CYS A 116 3.22 17.22 -2.73
CA CYS A 116 4.37 17.08 -1.84
C CYS A 116 4.48 18.30 -0.91
N VAL A 117 5.02 18.07 0.29
CA VAL A 117 5.35 19.13 1.25
C VAL A 117 6.46 20.06 0.71
N GLU A 118 7.34 19.55 -0.16
CA GLU A 118 8.43 20.29 -0.81
C GLU A 118 7.97 21.20 -1.96
N ALA A 119 6.71 21.61 -1.95
CA ALA A 119 6.13 22.55 -2.88
C ALA A 119 6.00 22.13 -4.37
N TRP A 120 6.10 20.83 -4.71
CA TRP A 120 5.69 20.30 -6.02
C TRP A 120 4.39 19.45 -5.96
N SER A 121 3.79 19.18 -7.11
CA SER A 121 2.56 18.36 -7.21
C SER A 121 2.48 17.60 -8.52
N MET A 122 1.69 16.53 -8.54
CA MET A 122 1.38 15.73 -9.73
C MET A 122 -0.11 15.41 -9.79
N VAL A 123 -0.62 15.16 -10.99
CA VAL A 123 -1.97 14.61 -11.22
C VAL A 123 -1.78 13.19 -11.73
N ILE A 124 -2.14 12.20 -10.91
CA ILE A 124 -1.83 10.79 -11.16
C ILE A 124 -3.13 9.97 -11.24
N PRO A 125 -3.34 9.19 -12.32
CA PRO A 125 -4.39 8.19 -12.40
C PRO A 125 -3.96 6.94 -11.61
N TRP A 126 -4.27 6.91 -10.32
CA TRP A 126 -3.97 5.78 -9.44
C TRP A 126 -4.93 4.63 -9.71
N VAL A 127 -4.44 3.39 -9.59
CA VAL A 127 -5.26 2.18 -9.63
C VAL A 127 -5.20 1.48 -8.29
N GLY A 128 -6.34 1.23 -7.67
CA GLY A 128 -6.39 0.66 -6.33
C GLY A 128 -7.80 0.34 -5.84
N PHE A 129 -7.94 0.22 -4.53
CA PHE A 129 -9.21 -0.05 -3.87
C PHE A 129 -9.30 0.72 -2.54
N SER A 130 -10.52 0.87 -2.04
CA SER A 130 -10.84 1.57 -0.79
C SER A 130 -10.11 0.97 0.41
N LEU A 131 -9.34 1.80 1.13
CA LEU A 131 -8.72 1.40 2.40
C LEU A 131 -9.79 1.06 3.44
N GLY A 132 -10.88 1.83 3.49
CA GLY A 132 -11.97 1.58 4.42
C GLY A 132 -12.63 0.23 4.22
N ASP A 133 -12.81 -0.21 2.97
CA ASP A 133 -13.41 -1.53 2.69
C ASP A 133 -12.47 -2.67 3.05
N LEU A 134 -11.15 -2.47 2.92
CA LEU A 134 -10.18 -3.42 3.45
C LEU A 134 -10.27 -3.51 4.98
N LEU A 135 -10.26 -2.37 5.67
CA LEU A 135 -10.27 -2.35 7.14
C LEU A 135 -11.53 -3.02 7.72
N LYS A 136 -12.70 -2.83 7.09
CA LYS A 136 -13.95 -3.52 7.50
C LYS A 136 -13.80 -5.04 7.52
N ARG A 137 -13.03 -5.62 6.59
CA ARG A 137 -12.78 -7.07 6.55
C ARG A 137 -12.06 -7.55 7.80
N PHE A 138 -11.15 -6.75 8.34
CA PHE A 138 -10.41 -7.09 9.54
C PHE A 138 -11.18 -6.87 10.84
N ARG A 139 -12.35 -6.21 10.79
CA ARG A 139 -13.26 -5.96 11.91
C ARG A 139 -12.54 -5.25 13.07
N PRO A 140 -12.13 -3.98 12.88
CA PRO A 140 -11.50 -3.20 13.95
C PRO A 140 -12.46 -3.06 15.14
N HIS A 141 -11.93 -3.19 16.36
CA HIS A 141 -12.71 -3.02 17.58
C HIS A 141 -13.17 -1.55 17.72
N SER A 142 -14.26 -1.31 18.45
CA SER A 142 -14.77 0.05 18.73
C SER A 142 -13.78 0.96 19.47
N LYS A 143 -12.75 0.39 20.13
CA LYS A 143 -11.67 1.14 20.78
C LYS A 143 -10.51 1.50 19.85
N ALA A 144 -10.46 0.99 18.62
CA ALA A 144 -9.44 1.35 17.64
C ALA A 144 -9.63 2.81 17.21
N LYS A 145 -8.62 3.65 17.43
CA LYS A 145 -8.68 5.10 17.13
C LYS A 145 -7.81 5.50 15.94
N TYR A 146 -6.80 4.70 15.63
CA TYR A 146 -5.80 4.97 14.62
C TYR A 146 -5.46 3.71 13.85
N VAL A 147 -4.99 3.89 12.63
CA VAL A 147 -4.39 2.84 11.80
C VAL A 147 -2.93 3.22 11.58
N ALA A 148 -2.02 2.35 11.97
CA ALA A 148 -0.59 2.51 11.73
C ALA A 148 -0.18 1.66 10.51
N PHE A 149 0.71 2.22 9.71
CA PHE A 149 1.28 1.62 8.52
C PHE A 149 2.80 1.58 8.69
N GLU A 150 3.41 0.47 8.31
CA GLU A 150 4.85 0.26 8.39
C GLU A 150 5.35 -0.25 7.04
N THR A 151 6.32 0.44 6.45
CA THR A 151 7.00 0.00 5.23
C THR A 151 7.93 -1.16 5.55
N LEU A 152 8.21 -2.02 4.56
CA LEU A 152 9.18 -3.09 4.69
C LEU A 152 10.54 -2.57 5.23
N HIS A 153 11.05 -3.23 6.25
CA HIS A 153 12.43 -3.06 6.71
C HIS A 153 13.32 -4.17 6.13
N ASP A 154 14.07 -3.85 5.08
CA ASP A 154 15.06 -4.76 4.48
C ASP A 154 16.27 -3.97 3.94
N PRO A 155 17.26 -3.65 4.80
CA PRO A 155 18.44 -2.88 4.40
C PRO A 155 19.32 -3.57 3.35
N LYS A 156 19.05 -4.83 2.99
CA LYS A 156 19.75 -5.50 1.87
C LYS A 156 19.20 -5.07 0.53
N GLN A 157 17.87 -4.96 0.41
CA GLN A 157 17.19 -4.51 -0.81
C GLN A 157 17.02 -2.98 -0.85
N MET A 158 16.94 -2.34 0.32
CA MET A 158 16.70 -0.90 0.51
C MET A 158 17.93 -0.22 1.12
N PRO A 159 18.97 0.07 0.33
CA PRO A 159 20.25 0.55 0.85
C PRO A 159 20.15 1.87 1.63
N GLY A 160 19.16 2.71 1.33
CA GLY A 160 18.90 3.96 2.05
C GLY A 160 18.58 3.77 3.53
N GLN A 161 18.07 2.58 3.92
CA GLN A 161 17.80 2.24 5.32
C GLN A 161 19.05 2.10 6.20
N ARG A 162 20.24 2.10 5.59
CA ARG A 162 21.54 2.12 6.31
C ARG A 162 21.97 3.53 6.72
N SER A 163 21.31 4.56 6.19
CA SER A 163 21.61 5.96 6.45
C SER A 163 20.66 6.50 7.54
N PRO A 164 21.12 7.32 8.49
CA PRO A 164 20.28 7.87 9.56
C PRO A 164 19.46 9.09 9.13
N VAL A 165 19.06 9.19 7.86
CA VAL A 165 18.23 10.32 7.36
C VAL A 165 16.81 10.29 7.92
N LEU A 166 16.35 9.11 8.34
CA LEU A 166 15.06 8.86 9.01
C LEU A 166 15.26 7.75 10.05
N GLU A 167 14.32 7.63 10.98
CA GLU A 167 14.18 6.42 11.80
C GLU A 167 13.49 5.35 10.95
N TRP A 168 14.12 4.17 10.83
CA TRP A 168 13.63 3.06 10.00
C TRP A 168 13.00 1.96 10.84
N PRO A 169 11.98 1.24 10.32
CA PRO A 169 11.29 1.46 9.04
C PRO A 169 10.48 2.76 9.00
N TYR A 170 10.14 3.20 7.79
CA TYR A 170 9.19 4.30 7.62
C TYR A 170 7.83 3.89 8.18
N VAL A 171 7.31 4.70 9.11
CA VAL A 171 6.01 4.48 9.76
C VAL A 171 5.12 5.68 9.56
N GLU A 172 3.83 5.41 9.34
CA GLU A 172 2.81 6.44 9.23
C GLU A 172 1.51 6.05 9.93
N GLY A 173 0.65 7.02 10.17
CA GLY A 173 -0.60 6.79 10.89
C GLY A 173 -1.75 7.69 10.46
N LEU A 174 -2.96 7.13 10.37
CA LEU A 174 -4.19 7.89 10.14
C LEU A 174 -5.12 7.74 11.34
N ARG A 175 -5.93 8.76 11.62
CA ARG A 175 -7.11 8.57 12.47
C ARG A 175 -8.05 7.59 11.75
N ILE A 176 -8.75 6.74 12.50
CA ILE A 176 -9.51 5.65 11.90
C ILE A 176 -10.62 6.14 10.96
N ASP A 177 -11.21 7.31 11.22
CA ASP A 177 -12.18 7.95 10.32
C ASP A 177 -11.55 8.41 9.00
N GLU A 178 -10.31 8.93 9.02
CA GLU A 178 -9.54 9.28 7.82
C GLU A 178 -9.15 8.03 7.01
N ALA A 179 -8.76 6.96 7.71
CA ALA A 179 -8.46 5.68 7.07
C ALA A 179 -9.71 5.05 6.43
N MET A 180 -10.87 5.24 7.04
CA MET A 180 -12.17 4.78 6.56
C MET A 180 -12.81 5.71 5.53
N HIS A 181 -12.25 6.90 5.30
CA HIS A 181 -12.78 7.89 4.37
C HIS A 181 -12.69 7.37 2.93
N PRO A 182 -13.74 7.54 2.10
CA PRO A 182 -13.80 6.91 0.78
C PRO A 182 -12.77 7.44 -0.22
N LEU A 183 -12.12 8.58 0.04
CA LEU A 183 -10.99 9.07 -0.78
C LEU A 183 -9.67 8.33 -0.50
N SER A 184 -9.50 7.70 0.66
CA SER A 184 -8.29 6.93 1.01
C SER A 184 -8.27 5.60 0.27
N ILE A 185 -7.21 5.35 -0.49
CA ILE A 185 -7.05 4.09 -1.23
C ILE A 185 -5.71 3.44 -0.92
N LEU A 186 -5.67 2.13 -1.13
CA LEU A 186 -4.42 1.42 -1.35
C LEU A 186 -4.24 1.23 -2.85
N ALA A 187 -3.19 1.84 -3.40
CA ALA A 187 -2.81 1.75 -4.79
C ALA A 187 -1.94 0.50 -5.03
N VAL A 188 -2.24 -0.21 -6.11
CA VAL A 188 -1.46 -1.33 -6.67
C VAL A 188 -1.04 -1.06 -8.12
N GLY A 189 -1.43 0.09 -8.65
CA GLY A 189 -1.10 0.51 -10.00
C GLY A 189 -1.24 2.01 -10.21
N MET A 190 -0.82 2.43 -11.39
CA MET A 190 -0.98 3.78 -11.91
C MET A 190 -0.90 3.77 -13.45
N TYR A 191 -1.62 4.67 -14.13
CA TYR A 191 -1.65 4.75 -15.61
C TYR A 191 -2.00 3.40 -16.27
N GLY A 192 -2.97 2.67 -15.70
CA GLY A 192 -3.40 1.34 -16.17
C GLY A 192 -2.36 0.22 -16.03
N LYS A 193 -1.22 0.48 -15.37
CA LYS A 193 -0.10 -0.47 -15.19
C LYS A 193 0.06 -0.83 -13.72
N VAL A 194 0.69 -1.98 -13.46
CA VAL A 194 1.15 -2.36 -12.11
C VAL A 194 2.07 -1.27 -11.56
N LEU A 195 2.01 -1.04 -10.25
CA LEU A 195 2.77 0.02 -9.60
C LEU A 195 4.27 -0.21 -9.80
N PRO A 196 5.04 0.77 -10.29
CA PRO A 196 6.49 0.67 -10.37
C PRO A 196 7.14 0.65 -8.99
N ASN A 197 8.29 0.00 -8.85
CA ASN A 197 9.00 -0.12 -7.57
C ASN A 197 9.33 1.25 -6.94
N GLN A 198 9.77 2.21 -7.75
CA GLN A 198 10.08 3.57 -7.29
C GLN A 198 8.85 4.37 -6.80
N ASN A 199 7.64 3.88 -7.08
CA ASN A 199 6.39 4.44 -6.60
C ASN A 199 5.82 3.66 -5.40
N GLY A 200 6.57 2.72 -4.80
CA GLY A 200 6.13 2.00 -3.60
C GLY A 200 5.36 0.71 -3.89
N ALA A 201 5.70 0.01 -4.97
CA ALA A 201 5.18 -1.33 -5.24
C ALA A 201 5.44 -2.31 -4.07
N PRO A 202 4.61 -3.34 -3.88
CA PRO A 202 3.41 -3.66 -4.67
C PRO A 202 2.12 -3.00 -4.15
N LEU A 203 2.18 -2.29 -3.01
CA LEU A 203 1.01 -1.75 -2.32
C LEU A 203 1.38 -0.43 -1.63
N ARG A 204 0.69 0.66 -1.98
CA ARG A 204 0.97 2.01 -1.46
C ARG A 204 -0.29 2.70 -0.93
N LEU A 205 -0.19 3.37 0.22
CA LEU A 205 -1.23 4.27 0.71
C LEU A 205 -1.29 5.57 -0.11
N VAL A 206 -2.51 6.02 -0.45
CA VAL A 206 -2.76 7.30 -1.11
C VAL A 206 -3.89 8.04 -0.40
N VAL A 207 -3.57 9.23 0.13
CA VAL A 207 -4.50 10.11 0.86
C VAL A 207 -4.49 11.51 0.21
N PRO A 208 -5.35 11.77 -0.79
CA PRO A 208 -5.16 12.90 -1.71
C PRO A 208 -5.34 14.30 -1.10
N TRP A 209 -5.93 14.40 0.10
CA TRP A 209 -6.10 15.68 0.80
C TRP A 209 -4.98 15.99 1.79
N LYS A 210 -3.99 15.11 1.93
CA LYS A 210 -2.81 15.30 2.78
C LYS A 210 -1.56 15.49 1.92
N TYR A 211 -0.47 15.91 2.56
CA TYR A 211 0.84 15.93 1.90
C TYR A 211 1.34 14.52 1.61
N GLY A 212 2.13 14.36 0.53
CA GLY A 212 2.53 13.06 -0.01
C GLY A 212 3.48 12.21 0.84
N PHE A 213 3.88 12.67 2.04
CA PHE A 213 4.54 11.82 3.02
C PHE A 213 3.54 10.90 3.76
N LYS A 214 2.25 11.22 3.70
CA LYS A 214 1.14 10.37 4.14
C LYS A 214 0.78 9.35 3.07
#